data_AF-A0A316FIQ3-F1
#
_entry.id   AF-A0A316FIQ3-F1
#
_cell.length_a   1.000
_cell.length_b   1.000
_cell.length_c   1.000
_cell.angle_alpha   90.00
_cell.angle_beta   90.00
_cell.angle_gamma   90.00
#
_symmetry.space_group_name_H-M   'P 1'
#
loop_
_entity.id
_entity.type
_entity.pdbx_description
1 polymer ?
#
loop_
_entity_poly.entity_id
_entity_poly.type
_entity_poly.pdbx_seq_one_letter_code
_entity_poly.pdbx_strand_id
1 'polypeptide(L)'
;MLDGVILVGALRQRVEKAVGWHGAPPTGRSRGPVELTPGAGVAVLRPPLTWLGSPAARQDWVTAMAATLTAAPGRPLPPGTPGVVPAIDRHILEVASPAEQTVLCNLVRQHSPLLIALTGRSAAGTRRLGAARDQVAARHLDAADAEFRTLLESHLRRVEGFEAFDRTDVHPSAEPDGTPTVVVQCIDAAATLAAVRAHALLLAAFALRARRLVQEGVALEPMAQRVVDENRARAVASGLRARPADDGGSTLRARTRRLLADVLAVELDNLDTQPEELFPILAPVERLADDDSVLTGNPGAAGRALTDTTAGGPCLAAARRTAEGRTWLLVERWAGLIAARGGGAKPSRGTGGARR
;
A
#
# COMPACT_ATOMS: atom_id res chain seq x y z
N MET A 1 -18.26 -10.00 0.91
CA MET A 1 -16.89 -10.54 0.93
C MET A 1 -16.03 -9.61 0.10
N LEU A 2 -15.39 -8.63 0.76
CA LEU A 2 -14.37 -7.76 0.18
C LEU A 2 -13.03 -8.15 0.82
N ASP A 3 -11.94 -8.41 0.10
CA ASP A 3 -11.71 -8.43 -1.35
C ASP A 3 -12.02 -7.11 -2.04
N GLY A 4 -11.06 -6.20 -1.89
CA GLY A 4 -10.96 -4.95 -2.62
C GLY A 4 -9.97 -5.09 -3.77
N VAL A 5 -10.30 -4.49 -4.91
CA VAL A 5 -9.28 -4.05 -5.86
C VAL A 5 -9.22 -2.54 -5.75
N ILE A 6 -8.04 -1.95 -5.53
CA ILE A 6 -7.82 -0.50 -5.44
C ILE A 6 -6.90 -0.06 -6.57
N LEU A 7 -7.39 0.76 -7.49
CA LEU A 7 -6.54 1.37 -8.51
C LEU A 7 -5.73 2.54 -7.89
N VAL A 8 -4.44 2.66 -8.23
CA VAL A 8 -3.50 3.67 -7.66
C VAL A 8 -2.57 4.18 -8.77
N GLY A 9 -3.12 4.77 -9.84
CA GLY A 9 -2.33 5.21 -11.01
C GLY A 9 -1.92 6.68 -11.01
N ALA A 10 -0.73 6.99 -11.54
CA ALA A 10 -0.17 8.34 -11.59
C ALA A 10 0.46 8.71 -12.94
N LEU A 11 -0.38 9.12 -13.90
CA LEU A 11 0.02 9.83 -15.12
C LEU A 11 -0.75 11.14 -15.28
N ARG A 12 -0.09 12.26 -14.98
CA ARG A 12 -0.61 13.63 -15.17
C ARG A 12 -1.13 13.87 -16.59
N GLN A 13 -0.47 13.32 -17.62
CA GLN A 13 -0.90 13.40 -19.01
C GLN A 13 -2.23 12.68 -19.30
N ARG A 14 -2.57 11.61 -18.55
CA ARG A 14 -3.92 10.99 -18.63
C ARG A 14 -4.96 11.85 -17.91
N VAL A 15 -4.61 12.47 -16.78
CA VAL A 15 -5.49 13.44 -16.10
C VAL A 15 -5.80 14.62 -17.02
N GLU A 16 -4.79 15.25 -17.62
CA GLU A 16 -4.96 16.39 -18.54
C GLU A 16 -5.82 16.01 -19.78
N LYS A 17 -5.67 14.77 -20.29
CA LYS A 17 -6.42 14.26 -21.45
C LYS A 17 -7.83 13.75 -21.12
N ALA A 18 -8.08 13.26 -19.91
CA ALA A 18 -9.39 12.71 -19.48
C ALA A 18 -10.27 13.75 -18.79
N VAL A 19 -9.67 14.73 -18.10
CA VAL A 19 -10.40 15.86 -17.48
C VAL A 19 -10.64 16.98 -18.51
N GLY A 20 -9.86 17.02 -19.60
CA GLY A 20 -10.05 17.96 -20.71
C GLY A 20 -10.12 19.41 -20.21
N TRP A 21 -8.99 19.91 -19.68
CA TRP A 21 -8.95 21.10 -18.81
C TRP A 21 -9.21 22.44 -19.55
N HIS A 22 -10.42 22.58 -20.06
CA HIS A 22 -11.07 23.72 -20.70
C HIS A 22 -12.48 23.93 -20.11
N GLY A 23 -12.63 23.71 -18.80
CA GLY A 23 -13.81 24.14 -18.02
C GLY A 23 -15.13 23.39 -18.26
N ALA A 24 -15.16 22.33 -19.09
CA ALA A 24 -16.37 21.56 -19.35
C ALA A 24 -16.46 20.31 -18.45
N PRO A 25 -17.62 20.02 -17.81
CA PRO A 25 -17.81 18.77 -17.07
C PRO A 25 -17.83 17.57 -18.04
N PRO A 26 -17.26 16.41 -17.67
CA PRO A 26 -17.18 15.25 -18.56
C PRO A 26 -18.58 14.70 -18.89
N THR A 27 -18.88 14.59 -20.18
CA THR A 27 -20.21 14.19 -20.71
C THR A 27 -20.40 12.67 -20.81
N GLY A 28 -19.40 11.87 -20.45
CA GLY A 28 -19.54 10.42 -20.30
C GLY A 28 -20.11 10.06 -18.93
N ARG A 29 -20.97 9.03 -18.87
CA ARG A 29 -21.37 8.42 -17.58
C ARG A 29 -20.15 7.83 -16.89
N SER A 30 -19.55 8.60 -16.00
CA SER A 30 -18.53 8.10 -15.08
C SER A 30 -19.11 6.91 -14.32
N ARG A 31 -18.48 5.74 -14.44
CA ARG A 31 -18.74 4.65 -13.50
C ARG A 31 -18.31 5.17 -12.12
N GLY A 32 -19.16 4.98 -11.11
CA GLY A 32 -18.91 5.53 -9.77
C GLY A 32 -17.58 5.05 -9.17
N PRO A 33 -17.11 5.70 -8.08
CA PRO A 33 -15.82 5.37 -7.45
C PRO A 33 -15.74 3.92 -6.90
N VAL A 34 -16.87 3.21 -6.86
CA VAL A 34 -17.01 1.82 -6.42
C VAL A 34 -17.90 1.08 -7.42
N GLU A 35 -17.46 -0.10 -7.87
CA GLU A 35 -18.27 -1.08 -8.59
C GLU A 35 -18.53 -2.27 -7.66
N LEU A 36 -19.78 -2.46 -7.24
CA LEU A 36 -20.19 -3.59 -6.41
C LEU A 36 -20.58 -4.75 -7.31
N THR A 37 -19.97 -5.94 -7.12
CA THR A 37 -20.33 -7.15 -7.86
C THR A 37 -21.45 -7.90 -7.14
N PRO A 38 -22.67 -8.02 -7.72
CA PRO A 38 -23.77 -8.72 -7.09
C PRO A 38 -23.44 -10.20 -6.84
N GLY A 39 -23.98 -10.79 -5.77
CA GLY A 39 -23.87 -12.22 -5.46
C GLY A 39 -22.53 -12.67 -4.85
N ALA A 40 -21.40 -12.16 -5.34
CA ALA A 40 -20.07 -12.44 -4.75
C ALA A 40 -19.82 -11.66 -3.44
N GLY A 41 -20.52 -10.54 -3.27
CA GLY A 41 -20.33 -9.63 -2.14
C GLY A 41 -19.02 -8.84 -2.19
N VAL A 42 -18.37 -8.82 -3.36
CA VAL A 42 -17.10 -8.16 -3.67
C VAL A 42 -17.33 -6.68 -4.00
N ALA A 43 -16.46 -5.80 -3.53
CA ALA A 43 -16.49 -4.38 -3.83
C ALA A 43 -15.17 -3.96 -4.51
N VAL A 44 -15.23 -3.63 -5.80
CA VAL A 44 -14.09 -3.11 -6.55
C VAL A 44 -14.05 -1.59 -6.38
N LEU A 45 -12.95 -1.06 -5.86
CA LEU A 45 -12.73 0.36 -5.64
C LEU A 45 -11.93 0.93 -6.83
N ARG A 46 -12.60 1.73 -7.67
CA ARG A 46 -11.96 2.42 -8.80
C ARG A 46 -11.89 3.92 -8.52
N PRO A 47 -10.94 4.38 -7.70
CA PRO A 47 -10.71 5.81 -7.57
C PRO A 47 -10.28 6.42 -8.92
N PRO A 48 -10.73 7.64 -9.25
CA PRO A 48 -10.20 8.37 -10.40
C PRO A 48 -8.76 8.83 -10.08
N LEU A 49 -7.84 8.76 -11.04
CA LEU A 49 -6.41 9.07 -10.86
C LEU A 49 -6.12 10.42 -10.16
N THR A 50 -7.04 11.39 -10.31
CA THR A 50 -7.00 12.71 -9.65
C THR A 50 -7.05 12.67 -8.13
N TRP A 51 -7.57 11.61 -7.52
CA TRP A 51 -7.87 11.57 -6.08
C TRP A 51 -6.64 11.74 -5.19
N LEU A 52 -5.47 11.27 -5.62
CA LEU A 52 -4.22 11.40 -4.86
C LEU A 52 -3.63 12.82 -4.90
N GLY A 53 -4.12 13.69 -5.79
CA GLY A 53 -3.50 14.98 -6.11
C GLY A 53 -3.64 16.08 -5.05
N SER A 54 -4.47 15.90 -4.01
CA SER A 54 -4.50 16.80 -2.84
C SER A 54 -5.24 16.15 -1.65
N PRO A 55 -5.06 16.64 -0.40
CA PRO A 55 -5.82 16.17 0.75
C PRO A 55 -7.35 16.31 0.57
N ALA A 56 -7.79 17.38 -0.10
CA ALA A 56 -9.20 17.62 -0.40
C ALA A 56 -9.74 16.56 -1.38
N ALA A 57 -9.04 16.30 -2.49
CA ALA A 57 -9.45 15.28 -3.46
C ALA A 57 -9.47 13.87 -2.85
N ARG A 58 -8.56 13.56 -1.91
CA ARG A 58 -8.60 12.32 -1.13
C ARG A 58 -9.81 12.25 -0.22
N GLN A 59 -10.16 13.36 0.44
CA GLN A 59 -11.32 13.44 1.32
C GLN A 59 -12.65 13.31 0.57
N ASP A 60 -12.77 13.96 -0.59
CA ASP A 60 -13.95 13.86 -1.47
C ASP A 60 -14.15 12.42 -1.94
N TRP A 61 -13.08 11.75 -2.39
CA TRP A 61 -13.15 10.35 -2.81
C TRP A 61 -13.54 9.41 -1.67
N VAL A 62 -12.93 9.55 -0.49
CA VAL A 62 -13.30 8.73 0.68
C VAL A 62 -14.75 8.99 1.11
N THR A 63 -15.23 10.22 0.99
CA THR A 63 -16.63 10.57 1.28
C THR A 63 -17.60 9.92 0.29
N ALA A 64 -17.29 9.96 -1.01
CA ALA A 64 -18.09 9.28 -2.03
C ALA A 64 -18.07 7.74 -1.89
N MET A 65 -16.93 7.16 -1.50
CA MET A 65 -16.81 5.74 -1.16
C MET A 65 -17.66 5.37 0.06
N ALA A 66 -17.60 6.14 1.16
CA ALA A 66 -18.43 5.91 2.34
C ALA A 66 -19.93 5.98 2.03
N ALA A 67 -20.35 6.96 1.21
CA ALA A 67 -21.73 7.08 0.75
C ALA A 67 -22.16 5.83 -0.06
N THR A 68 -21.29 5.33 -0.95
CA THR A 68 -21.58 4.14 -1.75
C THR A 68 -21.65 2.86 -0.89
N LEU A 69 -20.75 2.71 0.08
CA LEU A 69 -20.77 1.60 1.06
C LEU A 69 -22.01 1.65 1.98
N THR A 70 -22.52 2.84 2.27
CA THR A 70 -23.75 3.05 3.07
C THR A 70 -25.02 2.73 2.26
N ALA A 71 -25.02 3.03 0.96
CA ALA A 71 -26.13 2.76 0.05
C ALA A 71 -26.17 1.31 -0.47
N ALA A 72 -25.13 0.51 -0.20
CA ALA A 72 -25.05 -0.88 -0.64
C ALA A 72 -26.15 -1.75 0.02
N PRO A 73 -26.74 -2.72 -0.71
CA PRO A 73 -27.70 -3.66 -0.12
C PRO A 73 -26.98 -4.60 0.84
N GLY A 74 -27.34 -4.53 2.12
CA GLY A 74 -26.71 -5.28 3.20
C GLY A 74 -25.57 -4.51 3.87
N ARG A 75 -25.27 -4.83 5.13
CA ARG A 75 -24.24 -4.13 5.90
C ARG A 75 -22.86 -4.67 5.54
N PRO A 76 -21.91 -3.86 5.04
CA PRO A 76 -20.54 -4.31 4.85
C PRO A 76 -19.90 -4.58 6.22
N LEU A 77 -19.23 -5.74 6.32
CA LEU A 77 -18.50 -6.16 7.52
C LEU A 77 -17.01 -6.12 7.22
N PRO A 78 -16.17 -5.50 8.08
CA PRO A 78 -14.74 -5.46 7.82
C PRO A 78 -14.12 -6.86 7.99
N PRO A 79 -13.04 -7.17 7.24
CA PRO A 79 -12.34 -8.43 7.42
C PRO A 79 -11.85 -8.55 8.86
N GLY A 80 -11.87 -9.75 9.44
CA GLY A 80 -11.58 -9.97 10.87
C GLY A 80 -12.82 -9.98 11.78
N THR A 81 -13.99 -9.55 11.28
CA THR A 81 -15.27 -9.84 11.94
C THR A 81 -15.50 -11.37 11.99
N PRO A 82 -16.00 -11.96 13.09
CA PRO A 82 -16.32 -13.38 13.14
C PRO A 82 -17.23 -13.81 11.98
N GLY A 83 -16.88 -14.91 11.31
CA GLY A 83 -17.57 -15.40 10.11
C GLY A 83 -17.17 -14.74 8.79
N VAL A 84 -16.35 -13.68 8.81
CA VAL A 84 -15.80 -13.07 7.59
C VAL A 84 -14.44 -13.68 7.26
N VAL A 85 -14.34 -14.28 6.06
CA VAL A 85 -13.11 -14.87 5.52
C VAL A 85 -12.03 -13.78 5.34
N PRO A 86 -10.75 -14.03 5.69
CA PRO A 86 -9.66 -13.11 5.38
C PRO A 86 -9.49 -12.93 3.87
N ALA A 87 -9.32 -11.69 3.43
CA ALA A 87 -9.46 -11.30 2.03
C ALA A 87 -8.30 -10.40 1.57
N ILE A 88 -8.12 -10.25 0.26
CA ILE A 88 -6.98 -9.54 -0.35
C ILE A 88 -7.31 -8.05 -0.55
N ASP A 89 -6.33 -7.18 -0.39
CA ASP A 89 -6.36 -5.84 -1.01
C ASP A 89 -5.45 -5.86 -2.24
N ARG A 90 -6.05 -5.90 -3.44
CA ARG A 90 -5.31 -5.94 -4.71
C ARG A 90 -5.14 -4.52 -5.24
N HIS A 91 -3.96 -3.95 -5.07
CA HIS A 91 -3.65 -2.63 -5.60
C HIS A 91 -3.12 -2.73 -7.04
N ILE A 92 -3.53 -1.84 -7.94
CA ILE A 92 -3.05 -1.78 -9.33
C ILE A 92 -2.49 -0.38 -9.60
N LEU A 93 -1.18 -0.29 -9.80
CA LEU A 93 -0.44 0.97 -9.95
C LEU A 93 -0.10 1.24 -11.42
N GLU A 94 -0.70 2.26 -12.04
CA GLU A 94 -0.27 2.71 -13.39
C GLU A 94 1.12 3.34 -13.34
N VAL A 95 1.97 2.98 -14.30
CA VAL A 95 3.33 3.52 -14.47
C VAL A 95 3.52 4.11 -15.88
N ALA A 96 4.55 4.94 -16.07
CA ALA A 96 4.78 5.61 -17.35
C ALA A 96 5.49 4.75 -18.40
N SER A 97 6.22 3.71 -17.98
CA SER A 97 7.07 2.91 -18.86
C SER A 97 7.36 1.52 -18.30
N PRO A 98 7.80 0.55 -19.14
CA PRO A 98 8.30 -0.74 -18.66
C PRO A 98 9.51 -0.63 -17.71
N ALA A 99 10.32 0.43 -17.82
CA ALA A 99 11.41 0.70 -16.89
C ALA A 99 10.89 1.06 -15.49
N GLU A 100 9.91 1.97 -15.40
CA GLU A 100 9.21 2.26 -14.14
C GLU A 100 8.55 1.01 -13.57
N GLN A 101 7.96 0.17 -14.43
CA GLN A 101 7.33 -1.09 -14.04
C GLN A 101 8.33 -2.06 -13.40
N THR A 102 9.49 -2.27 -14.03
CA THR A 102 10.58 -3.13 -13.55
C THR A 102 11.09 -2.64 -12.20
N VAL A 103 11.38 -1.34 -12.08
CA VAL A 103 11.89 -0.74 -10.84
C VAL A 103 10.84 -0.79 -9.73
N LEU A 104 9.57 -0.50 -10.02
CA LEU A 104 8.50 -0.54 -9.02
C LEU A 104 8.23 -1.97 -8.53
N CYS A 105 8.18 -2.96 -9.41
CA CYS A 105 8.05 -4.37 -9.01
C CYS A 105 9.22 -4.80 -8.11
N ASN A 106 10.46 -4.47 -8.47
CA ASN A 106 11.64 -4.81 -7.68
C ASN A 106 11.67 -4.08 -6.32
N LEU A 107 11.27 -2.80 -6.29
CA LEU A 107 11.18 -2.01 -5.06
C LEU A 107 10.13 -2.58 -4.11
N VAL A 108 8.93 -2.86 -4.62
CA VAL A 108 7.87 -3.48 -3.82
C VAL A 108 8.27 -4.90 -3.40
N ARG A 109 8.98 -5.68 -4.23
CA ARG A 109 9.52 -7.00 -3.85
C ARG A 109 10.50 -6.91 -2.67
N GLN A 110 11.45 -5.97 -2.68
CA GLN A 110 12.38 -5.76 -1.55
C GLN A 110 11.64 -5.41 -0.25
N HIS A 111 10.46 -4.79 -0.33
CA HIS A 111 9.67 -4.32 0.80
C HIS A 111 8.38 -5.12 1.07
N SER A 112 8.06 -6.16 0.30
CA SER A 112 6.84 -6.95 0.51
C SER A 112 6.75 -7.58 1.91
N PRO A 113 7.84 -8.05 2.54
CA PRO A 113 7.78 -8.49 3.93
C PRO A 113 7.39 -7.37 4.91
N LEU A 114 7.73 -6.11 4.62
CA LEU A 114 7.32 -4.97 5.44
C LEU A 114 5.82 -4.65 5.24
N LEU A 115 5.34 -4.70 4.00
CA LEU A 115 3.91 -4.51 3.68
C LEU A 115 3.05 -5.60 4.33
N ILE A 116 3.45 -6.86 4.19
CA ILE A 116 2.83 -8.02 4.85
C ILE A 116 2.81 -7.85 6.36
N ALA A 117 3.95 -7.48 6.95
CA ALA A 117 4.08 -7.31 8.39
C ALA A 117 3.26 -6.16 8.96
N LEU A 118 3.11 -5.08 8.18
CA LEU A 118 2.37 -3.86 8.51
C LEU A 118 0.86 -4.06 8.41
N THR A 119 0.40 -4.78 7.39
CA THR A 119 -1.03 -4.97 7.08
C THR A 119 -1.58 -6.30 7.61
N GLY A 120 -0.73 -7.22 8.07
CA GLY A 120 -1.11 -8.43 8.80
C GLY A 120 -1.63 -8.11 10.19
N ARG A 121 -2.92 -7.78 10.29
CA ARG A 121 -3.55 -7.10 11.45
C ARG A 121 -3.47 -7.82 12.80
N SER A 122 -3.21 -9.13 12.84
CA SER A 122 -3.19 -9.87 14.11
C SER A 122 -1.81 -9.86 14.79
N ALA A 123 -1.79 -9.95 16.13
CA ALA A 123 -0.56 -10.12 16.90
C ALA A 123 0.23 -11.42 16.57
N ALA A 124 -0.40 -12.36 15.83
CA ALA A 124 0.19 -13.59 15.30
C ALA A 124 0.49 -13.48 13.78
N GLY A 125 0.51 -12.28 13.21
CA GLY A 125 0.76 -12.01 11.79
C GLY A 125 -0.47 -12.10 10.89
N THR A 126 -0.26 -12.34 9.60
CA THR A 126 -1.34 -12.41 8.59
C THR A 126 -1.92 -13.82 8.51
N ARG A 127 -3.14 -13.99 9.03
CA ARG A 127 -3.90 -15.23 8.93
C ARG A 127 -4.22 -15.61 7.49
N ARG A 128 -4.34 -14.62 6.59
CA ARG A 128 -4.61 -14.83 5.17
C ARG A 128 -3.44 -15.51 4.49
N LEU A 129 -2.25 -14.89 4.52
CA LEU A 129 -1.07 -15.44 3.84
C LEU A 129 -0.53 -16.69 4.52
N GLY A 130 -0.80 -16.89 5.82
CA GLY A 130 -0.54 -18.17 6.50
C GLY A 130 -1.45 -19.32 6.01
N ALA A 131 -2.63 -19.03 5.47
CA ALA A 131 -3.55 -20.00 4.89
C ALA A 131 -3.45 -20.12 3.36
N ALA A 132 -2.99 -19.08 2.67
CA ALA A 132 -2.85 -19.03 1.21
C ALA A 132 -1.64 -19.84 0.73
N ARG A 133 -1.86 -21.15 0.50
CA ARG A 133 -0.83 -22.08 -0.01
C ARG A 133 -0.30 -21.70 -1.39
N ASP A 134 -1.11 -21.02 -2.19
CA ASP A 134 -0.81 -20.76 -3.60
C ASP A 134 -0.17 -19.38 -3.85
N GLN A 135 -0.10 -18.49 -2.84
CA GLN A 135 0.50 -17.16 -3.00
C GLN A 135 1.96 -17.13 -2.55
N VAL A 136 2.86 -16.68 -3.43
CA VAL A 136 4.32 -16.72 -3.22
C VAL A 136 5.01 -15.36 -3.35
N ALA A 137 6.25 -15.29 -2.87
CA ALA A 137 7.06 -14.08 -3.03
C ALA A 137 7.34 -13.78 -4.50
N ALA A 138 7.31 -12.50 -4.89
CA ALA A 138 7.72 -12.09 -6.22
C ALA A 138 9.18 -12.46 -6.51
N ARG A 139 9.46 -12.84 -7.77
CA ARG A 139 10.82 -13.03 -8.29
C ARG A 139 11.43 -11.71 -8.74
N HIS A 140 12.75 -11.66 -8.83
CA HIS A 140 13.43 -10.49 -9.40
C HIS A 140 13.08 -10.37 -10.89
N LEU A 141 12.97 -9.14 -11.38
CA LEU A 141 12.74 -8.84 -12.78
C LEU A 141 13.93 -8.08 -13.33
N ASP A 142 14.59 -8.65 -14.33
CA ASP A 142 15.64 -7.95 -15.08
C ASP A 142 15.00 -6.94 -16.06
N ALA A 143 13.83 -7.29 -16.61
CA ALA A 143 12.97 -6.43 -17.40
C ALA A 143 11.48 -6.77 -17.18
N ALA A 144 10.58 -5.87 -17.58
CA ALA A 144 9.12 -6.06 -17.50
C ALA A 144 8.43 -6.19 -18.88
N ASP A 145 9.21 -6.36 -19.95
CA ASP A 145 8.66 -6.61 -21.29
C ASP A 145 7.93 -7.95 -21.39
N ALA A 146 7.13 -8.12 -22.46
CA ALA A 146 6.28 -9.28 -22.63
C ALA A 146 7.07 -10.59 -22.86
N GLU A 147 8.27 -10.53 -23.44
CA GLU A 147 9.10 -11.70 -23.73
C GLU A 147 9.70 -12.24 -22.43
N PHE A 148 10.32 -11.37 -21.63
CA PHE A 148 10.86 -11.73 -20.32
C PHE A 148 9.77 -12.29 -19.39
N ARG A 149 8.56 -11.69 -19.36
CA ARG A 149 7.43 -12.26 -18.59
C ARG A 149 7.06 -13.67 -19.04
N THR A 150 7.01 -13.94 -20.35
CA THR A 150 6.68 -15.27 -20.90
C THR A 150 7.76 -16.30 -20.55
N LEU A 151 9.04 -15.89 -20.58
CA LEU A 151 10.17 -16.72 -20.15
C LEU A 151 10.11 -17.02 -18.64
N LEU A 152 9.83 -16.01 -17.80
CA LEU A 152 9.71 -16.15 -16.36
C LEU A 152 8.52 -17.02 -15.94
N GLU A 153 7.34 -16.84 -16.56
CA GLU A 153 6.18 -17.73 -16.39
C GLU A 153 6.55 -19.18 -16.73
N SER A 154 7.21 -19.37 -17.88
CA SER A 154 7.64 -20.69 -18.32
C SER A 154 8.71 -21.30 -17.41
N HIS A 155 9.53 -20.49 -16.74
CA HIS A 155 10.49 -20.95 -15.74
C HIS A 155 9.79 -21.35 -14.44
N LEU A 156 8.92 -20.48 -13.90
CA LEU A 156 8.13 -20.73 -12.69
C LEU A 156 7.28 -21.99 -12.79
N ARG A 157 6.58 -22.20 -13.91
CA ARG A 157 5.81 -23.42 -14.17
C ARG A 157 6.69 -24.69 -14.16
N ARG A 158 7.88 -24.63 -14.78
CA ARG A 158 8.76 -25.79 -14.96
C ARG A 158 9.63 -26.14 -13.75
N VAL A 159 10.10 -25.14 -13.01
CA VAL A 159 11.08 -25.31 -11.92
C VAL A 159 10.41 -25.29 -10.56
N GLU A 160 9.39 -24.45 -10.37
CA GLU A 160 8.76 -24.22 -9.07
C GLU A 160 7.33 -24.76 -9.00
N GLY A 161 6.74 -25.20 -10.12
CA GLY A 161 5.39 -25.76 -10.20
C GLY A 161 4.26 -24.71 -10.14
N PHE A 162 4.57 -23.41 -10.22
CA PHE A 162 3.55 -22.36 -10.12
C PHE A 162 2.86 -22.12 -11.45
N GLU A 163 1.55 -22.39 -11.50
CA GLU A 163 0.71 -22.31 -12.71
C GLU A 163 0.65 -20.90 -13.30
N ALA A 164 0.64 -19.86 -12.46
CA ALA A 164 0.40 -18.49 -12.90
C ALA A 164 1.17 -17.46 -12.06
N PHE A 165 1.73 -16.48 -12.77
CA PHE A 165 2.54 -15.39 -12.23
C PHE A 165 1.71 -14.34 -11.47
N ASP A 166 0.41 -14.30 -11.72
CA ASP A 166 -0.58 -13.51 -10.99
C ASP A 166 -0.77 -13.96 -9.52
N ARG A 167 -0.18 -15.08 -9.10
CA ARG A 167 -0.13 -15.54 -7.69
C ARG A 167 1.08 -15.01 -6.91
N THR A 168 1.91 -14.17 -7.50
CA THR A 168 3.03 -13.53 -6.80
C THR A 168 2.58 -12.32 -5.97
N ASP A 169 3.30 -11.99 -4.90
CA ASP A 169 3.05 -10.83 -4.04
C ASP A 169 3.00 -9.48 -4.79
N VAL A 170 3.74 -9.36 -5.89
CA VAL A 170 3.75 -8.22 -6.82
C VAL A 170 4.15 -8.67 -8.23
N HIS A 171 3.45 -8.21 -9.26
CA HIS A 171 3.74 -8.53 -10.67
C HIS A 171 3.45 -7.37 -11.66
N PRO A 172 4.19 -7.27 -12.78
CA PRO A 172 3.86 -6.42 -13.92
C PRO A 172 2.66 -6.96 -14.71
N SER A 173 1.70 -6.08 -15.00
CA SER A 173 0.51 -6.33 -15.83
C SER A 173 0.34 -5.20 -16.85
N ALA A 174 -0.73 -5.26 -17.65
CA ALA A 174 -1.20 -4.12 -18.42
C ALA A 174 -2.73 -4.02 -18.31
N GLU A 175 -3.26 -2.81 -18.40
CA GLU A 175 -4.69 -2.58 -18.63
C GLU A 175 -5.09 -3.01 -20.06
N PRO A 176 -6.39 -3.21 -20.36
CA PRO A 176 -6.86 -3.58 -21.69
C PRO A 176 -6.48 -2.61 -22.82
N ASP A 177 -6.11 -1.37 -22.48
CA ASP A 177 -5.65 -0.34 -23.42
C ASP A 177 -4.11 -0.33 -23.62
N GLY A 178 -3.40 -1.29 -23.03
CA GLY A 178 -1.94 -1.43 -23.09
C GLY A 178 -1.17 -0.60 -22.06
N THR A 179 -1.84 0.15 -21.16
CA THR A 179 -1.16 0.93 -20.11
C THR A 179 -0.42 -0.01 -19.16
N PRO A 180 0.91 0.13 -18.95
CA PRO A 180 1.65 -0.74 -18.06
C PRO A 180 1.25 -0.48 -16.60
N THR A 181 1.02 -1.56 -15.86
CA THR A 181 0.62 -1.51 -14.45
C THR A 181 1.44 -2.45 -13.56
N VAL A 182 1.53 -2.15 -12.27
CA VAL A 182 2.10 -3.04 -11.25
C VAL A 182 1.00 -3.45 -10.29
N VAL A 183 0.72 -4.73 -10.21
CA VAL A 183 -0.26 -5.31 -9.29
C VAL A 183 0.45 -5.69 -7.99
N VAL A 184 -0.08 -5.25 -6.85
CA VAL A 184 0.40 -5.59 -5.50
C VAL A 184 -0.72 -6.24 -4.72
N GLN A 185 -0.47 -7.42 -4.16
CA GLN A 185 -1.50 -8.26 -3.51
C GLN A 185 -0.99 -8.99 -2.26
N CYS A 186 0.17 -8.56 -1.75
CA CYS A 186 0.68 -8.98 -0.44
C CYS A 186 0.02 -8.26 0.74
N ILE A 187 -0.88 -7.31 0.48
CA ILE A 187 -1.62 -6.55 1.49
C ILE A 187 -2.90 -7.31 1.88
N ASP A 188 -3.20 -7.35 3.17
CA ASP A 188 -4.47 -7.86 3.69
C ASP A 188 -5.55 -6.76 3.60
N ALA A 189 -6.79 -7.16 3.27
CA ALA A 189 -7.91 -6.23 3.11
C ALA A 189 -8.10 -5.31 4.32
N ALA A 190 -8.10 -4.00 4.05
CA ALA A 190 -8.29 -2.96 5.05
C ALA A 190 -9.63 -3.07 5.80
N ALA A 191 -9.64 -2.73 7.09
CA ALA A 191 -10.85 -2.72 7.92
C ALA A 191 -11.56 -1.36 7.99
N THR A 192 -10.90 -0.30 7.52
CA THR A 192 -11.36 1.09 7.64
C THR A 192 -11.00 1.85 6.37
N LEU A 193 -11.76 2.90 6.03
CA LEU A 193 -11.42 3.76 4.88
C LEU A 193 -10.14 4.57 5.12
N ALA A 194 -9.79 4.82 6.39
CA ALA A 194 -8.50 5.39 6.76
C ALA A 194 -7.34 4.44 6.41
N ALA A 195 -7.46 3.14 6.65
CA ALA A 195 -6.44 2.17 6.28
C ALA A 195 -6.34 2.00 4.74
N VAL A 196 -7.47 1.96 4.03
CA VAL A 196 -7.52 2.03 2.55
C VAL A 196 -6.73 3.24 2.03
N ARG A 197 -6.98 4.43 2.59
CA ARG A 197 -6.28 5.68 2.24
C ARG A 197 -4.78 5.59 2.52
N ALA A 198 -4.41 5.08 3.70
CA ALA A 198 -3.02 4.95 4.14
C ALA A 198 -2.23 3.98 3.24
N HIS A 199 -2.81 2.82 2.88
CA HIS A 199 -2.21 1.85 1.96
C HIS A 199 -1.98 2.46 0.57
N ALA A 200 -2.98 3.16 0.04
CA ALA A 200 -2.86 3.80 -1.27
C ALA A 200 -1.81 4.91 -1.30
N LEU A 201 -1.74 5.75 -0.26
CA LEU A 201 -0.68 6.78 -0.12
C LEU A 201 0.71 6.16 -0.03
N LEU A 202 0.87 5.06 0.73
CA LEU A 202 2.13 4.34 0.82
C LEU A 202 2.58 3.79 -0.54
N LEU A 203 1.66 3.17 -1.30
CA LEU A 203 1.97 2.64 -2.62
C LEU A 203 2.17 3.72 -3.69
N ALA A 204 1.48 4.85 -3.59
CA ALA A 204 1.75 6.03 -4.42
C ALA A 204 3.15 6.60 -4.17
N ALA A 205 3.59 6.67 -2.91
CA ALA A 205 4.96 7.05 -2.55
C ALA A 205 6.00 6.05 -3.11
N PHE A 206 5.69 4.75 -3.13
CA PHE A 206 6.52 3.75 -3.82
C PHE A 206 6.60 3.99 -5.34
N ALA A 207 5.49 4.30 -6.00
CA ALA A 207 5.45 4.60 -7.43
C ALA A 207 6.25 5.87 -7.77
N LEU A 208 6.12 6.93 -6.98
CA LEU A 208 6.95 8.14 -7.12
C LEU A 208 8.43 7.86 -6.90
N ARG A 209 8.79 7.06 -5.88
CA ARG A 209 10.20 6.67 -5.65
C ARG A 209 10.76 5.86 -6.82
N ALA A 210 9.98 4.95 -7.39
CA ALA A 210 10.38 4.15 -8.56
C ALA A 210 10.58 5.04 -9.80
N ARG A 211 9.67 5.99 -10.07
CA ARG A 211 9.85 7.01 -11.12
C ARG A 211 11.13 7.81 -10.92
N ARG A 212 11.39 8.27 -9.69
CA ARG A 212 12.62 9.01 -9.38
C ARG A 212 13.87 8.16 -9.61
N LEU A 213 13.89 6.90 -9.18
CA LEU A 213 15.01 5.98 -9.41
C LEU A 213 15.32 5.80 -10.91
N VAL A 214 14.28 5.67 -11.75
CA VAL A 214 14.44 5.60 -13.22
C VAL A 214 15.00 6.90 -13.78
N GLN A 215 14.50 8.07 -13.33
CA GLN A 215 14.99 9.38 -13.74
C GLN A 215 16.45 9.64 -13.28
N GLU A 216 16.82 9.15 -12.10
CA GLU A 216 18.18 9.20 -11.54
C GLU A 216 19.13 8.19 -12.23
N GLY A 217 18.62 7.27 -13.06
CA GLY A 217 19.40 6.17 -13.65
C GLY A 217 19.89 5.14 -12.62
N VAL A 218 19.27 5.09 -11.43
CA VAL A 218 19.72 4.28 -10.29
C VAL A 218 19.05 2.91 -10.33
N ALA A 219 19.85 1.88 -10.60
CA ALA A 219 19.44 0.49 -10.46
C ALA A 219 19.21 0.11 -8.98
N LEU A 220 18.25 -0.79 -8.74
CA LEU A 220 18.04 -1.41 -7.43
C LEU A 220 18.95 -2.64 -7.30
N GLU A 221 19.64 -2.75 -6.17
CA GLU A 221 20.49 -3.91 -5.87
C GLU A 221 19.65 -5.21 -5.81
N PRO A 222 19.99 -6.27 -6.57
CA PRO A 222 19.25 -7.52 -6.55
C PRO A 222 19.30 -8.21 -5.18
N MET A 223 18.14 -8.37 -4.54
CA MET A 223 18.02 -9.13 -3.29
C MET A 223 17.84 -10.63 -3.60
N ALA A 224 18.71 -11.47 -3.03
CA ALA A 224 18.69 -12.92 -3.20
C ALA A 224 17.32 -13.52 -2.83
N GLN A 225 16.77 -14.41 -3.67
CA GLN A 225 15.39 -14.89 -3.51
C GLN A 225 15.13 -15.54 -2.15
N ARG A 226 16.07 -16.37 -1.68
CA ARG A 226 16.01 -16.99 -0.35
C ARG A 226 15.81 -15.97 0.79
N VAL A 227 16.43 -14.80 0.72
CA VAL A 227 16.26 -13.74 1.74
C VAL A 227 14.84 -13.17 1.70
N VAL A 228 14.28 -12.98 0.51
CA VAL A 228 12.89 -12.52 0.35
C VAL A 228 11.91 -13.56 0.88
N ASP A 229 12.10 -14.84 0.55
CA ASP A 229 11.23 -15.93 1.01
C ASP A 229 11.30 -16.11 2.54
N GLU A 230 12.50 -16.12 3.13
CA GLU A 230 12.69 -16.18 4.59
C GLU A 230 12.08 -14.96 5.30
N ASN A 231 12.29 -13.75 4.77
CA ASN A 231 11.71 -12.53 5.32
C ASN A 231 10.18 -12.52 5.23
N ARG A 232 9.62 -12.99 4.11
CA ARG A 232 8.18 -13.15 3.90
C ARG A 232 7.59 -14.13 4.92
N ALA A 233 8.16 -15.32 5.08
CA ALA A 233 7.70 -16.30 6.04
C ALA A 233 7.70 -15.76 7.48
N ARG A 234 8.75 -15.02 7.86
CA ARG A 234 8.85 -14.36 9.17
C ARG A 234 7.83 -13.23 9.34
N ALA A 235 7.58 -12.43 8.30
CA ALA A 235 6.54 -11.40 8.29
C ALA A 235 5.15 -12.02 8.47
N VAL A 236 4.86 -13.12 7.77
CA VAL A 236 3.61 -13.88 7.89
C VAL A 236 3.41 -14.40 9.31
N ALA A 237 4.45 -14.97 9.94
CA ALA A 237 4.36 -15.62 11.25
C ALA A 237 4.51 -14.68 12.47
N SER A 238 5.10 -13.48 12.32
CA SER A 238 5.46 -12.61 13.45
C SER A 238 5.21 -11.12 13.21
N GLY A 239 4.67 -10.74 12.06
CA GLY A 239 4.34 -9.36 11.70
C GLY A 239 5.51 -8.40 11.93
N LEU A 240 5.20 -7.18 12.39
CA LEU A 240 6.21 -6.15 12.71
C LEU A 240 7.22 -6.55 13.81
N ARG A 241 7.04 -7.68 14.52
CA ARG A 241 8.01 -8.18 15.51
C ARG A 241 9.10 -9.07 14.90
N ALA A 242 8.91 -9.54 13.67
CA ALA A 242 9.87 -10.38 12.96
C ALA A 242 11.26 -9.73 12.88
N ARG A 243 12.31 -10.54 12.99
CA ARG A 243 13.70 -10.15 12.68
C ARG A 243 14.06 -10.67 11.29
N PRO A 244 14.41 -9.80 10.34
CA PRO A 244 14.76 -10.20 8.98
C PRO A 244 16.06 -11.03 8.94
N ALA A 245 16.20 -11.89 7.95
CA ALA A 245 17.36 -12.78 7.78
C ALA A 245 18.64 -12.01 7.43
N ASP A 246 18.51 -10.87 6.74
CA ASP A 246 19.60 -10.00 6.28
C ASP A 246 20.00 -8.89 7.28
N ASP A 247 19.42 -8.85 8.48
CA ASP A 247 19.81 -7.93 9.56
C ASP A 247 19.41 -8.49 10.92
N GLY A 248 20.39 -9.10 11.60
CA GLY A 248 20.20 -9.70 12.93
C GLY A 248 19.93 -8.72 14.06
N GLY A 249 20.11 -7.40 13.84
CA GLY A 249 19.99 -6.37 14.87
C GLY A 249 18.64 -5.66 14.91
N SER A 250 17.90 -5.61 13.80
CA SER A 250 16.63 -4.87 13.73
C SER A 250 15.38 -5.75 13.64
N THR A 251 14.21 -5.12 13.72
CA THR A 251 12.91 -5.76 13.49
C THR A 251 12.25 -5.13 12.28
N LEU A 252 11.28 -5.83 11.66
CA LEU A 252 10.51 -5.26 10.56
C LEU A 252 9.87 -3.92 10.94
N ARG A 253 9.40 -3.74 12.19
CA ARG A 253 8.99 -2.42 12.73
C ARG A 253 10.05 -1.32 12.52
N ALA A 254 11.30 -1.59 12.91
CA ALA A 254 12.38 -0.62 12.81
C ALA A 254 12.76 -0.34 11.34
N ARG A 255 12.68 -1.36 10.48
CA ARG A 255 12.84 -1.21 9.02
C ARG A 255 11.70 -0.40 8.40
N THR A 256 10.44 -0.64 8.74
CA THR A 256 9.30 0.17 8.27
C THR A 256 9.45 1.63 8.69
N ARG A 257 9.88 1.90 9.93
CA ARG A 257 10.17 3.27 10.38
C ARG A 257 11.24 3.95 9.51
N ARG A 258 12.36 3.26 9.21
CA ARG A 258 13.43 3.76 8.33
C ARG A 258 12.96 3.92 6.89
N LEU A 259 12.21 2.98 6.34
CA LEU A 259 11.60 3.10 5.00
C LEU A 259 10.78 4.39 4.88
N LEU A 260 9.83 4.59 5.82
CA LEU A 260 8.96 5.76 5.83
C LEU A 260 9.75 7.07 6.02
N ALA A 261 10.67 7.13 6.99
CA ALA A 261 11.40 8.37 7.30
C ALA A 261 12.57 8.68 6.35
N ASP A 262 13.28 7.65 5.86
CA ASP A 262 14.54 7.81 5.13
C ASP A 262 14.42 7.64 3.62
N VAL A 263 13.44 6.87 3.14
CA VAL A 263 13.26 6.54 1.72
C VAL A 263 12.02 7.20 1.12
N LEU A 264 10.89 7.17 1.83
CA LEU A 264 9.59 7.61 1.29
C LEU A 264 9.15 9.01 1.75
N ALA A 265 9.76 9.61 2.78
CA ALA A 265 9.33 10.91 3.32
C ALA A 265 9.23 12.02 2.26
N VAL A 266 10.17 12.10 1.30
CA VAL A 266 10.10 13.08 0.20
C VAL A 266 8.92 12.81 -0.73
N GLU A 267 8.57 11.56 -0.96
CA GLU A 267 7.47 11.20 -1.86
C GLU A 267 6.10 11.35 -1.18
N LEU A 268 6.05 11.19 0.15
CA LEU A 268 4.88 11.51 0.96
C LEU A 268 4.64 13.03 1.01
N ASP A 269 5.72 13.83 1.07
CA ASP A 269 5.68 15.29 0.97
C ASP A 269 5.20 15.75 -0.41
N ASN A 270 5.73 15.17 -1.50
CA ASN A 270 5.26 15.36 -2.88
C ASN A 270 3.78 14.98 -3.13
N LEU A 271 3.14 14.27 -2.20
CA LEU A 271 1.72 13.90 -2.22
C LEU A 271 0.87 14.80 -1.29
N ASP A 272 1.44 15.85 -0.70
CA ASP A 272 0.84 16.67 0.37
C ASP A 272 0.29 15.81 1.53
N THR A 273 0.98 14.71 1.87
CA THR A 273 0.45 13.69 2.79
C THR A 273 0.44 14.20 4.23
N GLN A 274 -0.74 14.23 4.86
CA GLN A 274 -0.84 14.57 6.28
C GLN A 274 -0.57 13.34 7.16
N PRO A 275 0.12 13.47 8.32
CA PRO A 275 0.42 12.33 9.19
C PRO A 275 -0.82 11.57 9.67
N GLU A 276 -1.95 12.25 9.84
CA GLU A 276 -3.24 11.64 10.16
C GLU A 276 -3.68 10.63 9.08
N GLU A 277 -3.45 10.93 7.80
CA GLU A 277 -3.80 10.02 6.70
C GLU A 277 -2.95 8.74 6.70
N LEU A 278 -1.75 8.80 7.30
CA LEU A 278 -0.88 7.65 7.52
C LEU A 278 -1.06 7.01 8.90
N PHE A 279 -1.94 7.51 9.77
CA PHE A 279 -2.01 7.05 11.15
C PHE A 279 -2.22 5.53 11.33
N PRO A 280 -3.04 4.82 10.52
CA PRO A 280 -3.18 3.36 10.60
C PRO A 280 -1.87 2.60 10.34
N ILE A 281 -0.93 3.21 9.58
CA ILE A 281 0.42 2.70 9.33
C ILE A 281 1.38 3.06 10.48
N LEU A 282 1.30 4.30 10.98
CA LEU A 282 2.21 4.81 12.01
C LEU A 282 1.95 4.21 13.40
N ALA A 283 0.69 4.03 13.79
CA ALA A 283 0.29 3.52 15.10
C ALA A 283 0.91 2.15 15.47
N PRO A 284 0.90 1.10 14.62
CA PRO A 284 1.51 -0.19 14.93
C PRO A 284 3.06 -0.17 14.84
N VAL A 285 3.62 0.73 14.04
CA VAL A 285 5.06 1.00 13.97
C VAL A 285 5.56 1.64 15.27
N GLU A 286 4.74 2.48 15.91
CA GLU A 286 5.10 3.27 17.08
C GLU A 286 4.52 2.74 18.40
N ARG A 287 3.82 1.59 18.33
CA ARG A 287 3.20 0.89 19.48
C ARG A 287 2.20 1.78 20.24
N LEU A 288 1.35 2.49 19.51
CA LEU A 288 0.27 3.32 20.07
C LEU A 288 -1.07 2.59 20.08
N ALA A 289 -1.43 1.99 18.94
CA ALA A 289 -2.66 1.23 18.74
C ALA A 289 -2.46 0.21 17.61
N ASP A 290 -3.37 -0.74 17.50
CA ASP A 290 -3.61 -1.56 16.31
C ASP A 290 -5.10 -1.49 15.93
N ASP A 291 -5.40 -1.67 14.64
CA ASP A 291 -6.79 -1.63 14.14
C ASP A 291 -7.64 -2.77 14.74
N ASP A 292 -7.04 -3.92 15.05
CA ASP A 292 -7.72 -5.08 15.66
C ASP A 292 -8.36 -4.70 17.02
N SER A 293 -7.68 -3.90 17.87
CA SER A 293 -8.24 -3.42 19.14
C SER A 293 -9.49 -2.54 18.99
N VAL A 294 -9.67 -1.89 17.83
CA VAL A 294 -10.81 -0.99 17.55
C VAL A 294 -12.02 -1.76 17.01
N LEU A 295 -11.78 -2.93 16.39
CA LEU A 295 -12.81 -3.73 15.71
C LEU A 295 -13.37 -4.86 16.58
N THR A 296 -12.57 -5.38 17.52
CA THR A 296 -12.85 -6.61 18.28
C THR A 296 -13.94 -6.50 19.36
N GLY A 297 -14.48 -5.29 19.62
CA GLY A 297 -15.45 -5.07 20.69
C GLY A 297 -16.94 -5.03 20.31
N ASN A 298 -17.31 -4.69 19.06
CA ASN A 298 -18.72 -4.49 18.69
C ASN A 298 -18.96 -4.49 17.16
N PRO A 299 -19.79 -5.39 16.58
CA PRO A 299 -20.15 -5.35 15.15
C PRO A 299 -20.81 -4.03 14.71
N GLY A 300 -21.52 -3.37 15.64
CA GLY A 300 -22.06 -2.02 15.50
C GLY A 300 -20.99 -0.95 15.29
N ALA A 301 -19.81 -1.10 15.89
CA ALA A 301 -18.65 -0.22 15.66
C ALA A 301 -17.91 -0.60 14.36
N ALA A 302 -17.74 -1.90 14.11
CA ALA A 302 -17.06 -2.43 12.92
C ALA A 302 -17.65 -1.87 11.60
N GLY A 303 -18.98 -1.88 11.45
CA GLY A 303 -19.62 -1.31 10.25
C GLY A 303 -19.65 0.23 10.21
N ARG A 304 -19.40 0.94 11.33
CA ARG A 304 -19.18 2.40 11.32
C ARG A 304 -17.75 2.74 10.91
N ALA A 305 -16.78 1.87 11.24
CA ALA A 305 -15.39 2.05 10.86
C ALA A 305 -15.15 1.95 9.33
N LEU A 306 -16.02 1.24 8.62
CA LEU A 306 -16.05 1.17 7.15
C LEU A 306 -16.74 2.36 6.47
N THR A 307 -17.41 3.25 7.21
CA THR A 307 -18.05 4.45 6.66
C THR A 307 -17.53 5.75 7.29
N ASP A 308 -16.59 5.65 8.23
CA ASP A 308 -15.86 6.78 8.79
C ASP A 308 -14.93 7.37 7.72
N THR A 309 -15.17 8.64 7.39
CA THR A 309 -14.44 9.36 6.35
C THR A 309 -13.24 10.15 6.89
N THR A 310 -13.03 10.18 8.21
CA THR A 310 -12.01 11.02 8.84
C THR A 310 -10.59 10.51 8.57
N ALA A 311 -9.63 11.44 8.44
CA ALA A 311 -8.22 11.09 8.35
C ALA A 311 -7.78 10.38 9.65
N GLY A 312 -7.10 9.24 9.53
CA GLY A 312 -6.72 8.38 10.65
C GLY A 312 -7.86 7.57 11.28
N GLY A 313 -9.11 7.95 11.01
CA GLY A 313 -10.31 7.18 11.31
C GLY A 313 -10.48 6.80 12.79
N PRO A 314 -11.17 5.68 13.06
CA PRO A 314 -11.39 5.17 14.42
C PRO A 314 -10.11 4.84 15.17
N CYS A 315 -9.01 4.52 14.46
CA CYS A 315 -7.70 4.22 15.03
C CYS A 315 -7.07 5.47 15.68
N LEU A 316 -7.04 6.59 14.95
CA LEU A 316 -6.58 7.87 15.51
C LEU A 316 -7.49 8.35 16.64
N ALA A 317 -8.81 8.21 16.48
CA ALA A 317 -9.77 8.58 17.52
C ALA A 317 -9.59 7.74 18.80
N ALA A 318 -9.27 6.44 18.69
CA ALA A 318 -8.97 5.58 19.82
C ALA A 318 -7.63 5.95 20.49
N ALA A 319 -6.57 6.15 19.71
CA ALA A 319 -5.26 6.54 20.24
C ALA A 319 -5.28 7.90 20.94
N ARG A 320 -6.05 8.88 20.44
CA ARG A 320 -6.28 10.16 21.14
C ARG A 320 -6.96 9.96 22.50
N ARG A 321 -7.95 9.06 22.62
CA ARG A 321 -8.61 8.76 23.91
C ARG A 321 -7.73 8.03 24.92
N THR A 322 -6.80 7.18 24.48
CA THR A 322 -5.97 6.35 25.38
C THR A 322 -4.58 6.90 25.65
N ALA A 323 -4.04 7.73 24.75
CA ALA A 323 -2.67 8.19 24.77
C ALA A 323 -2.50 9.55 24.05
N GLU A 324 -3.35 10.53 24.35
CA GLU A 324 -3.43 11.84 23.68
C GLU A 324 -2.06 12.49 23.43
N GLY A 325 -1.30 12.78 24.49
CA GLY A 325 0.01 13.45 24.37
C GLY A 325 1.04 12.68 23.55
N ARG A 326 1.05 11.34 23.62
CA ARG A 326 1.92 10.50 22.77
C ARG A 326 1.45 10.52 21.31
N THR A 327 0.14 10.60 21.08
CA THR A 327 -0.48 10.62 19.75
C THR A 327 -0.22 11.96 19.06
N TRP A 328 -0.35 13.08 19.79
CA TRP A 328 0.03 14.41 19.31
C TRP A 328 1.54 14.48 18.99
N LEU A 329 2.42 14.08 19.92
CA LEU A 329 3.87 14.02 19.68
C LEU A 329 4.25 13.16 18.47
N LEU A 330 3.48 12.11 18.16
CA LEU A 330 3.70 11.33 16.95
C LEU A 330 3.35 12.12 15.69
N VAL A 331 2.16 12.72 15.64
CA VAL A 331 1.65 13.48 14.49
C VAL A 331 2.60 14.63 14.16
N GLU A 332 2.94 15.46 15.15
CA GLU A 332 3.88 16.58 15.00
C GLU A 332 5.26 16.12 14.48
N ARG A 333 5.79 15.02 15.04
CA ARG A 333 7.06 14.47 14.62
C ARG A 333 7.04 14.02 13.15
N TRP A 334 5.95 13.40 12.70
CA TRP A 334 5.84 12.97 11.31
C TRP A 334 5.55 14.13 10.35
N ALA A 335 4.79 15.15 10.77
CA ALA A 335 4.65 16.40 10.02
C ALA A 335 6.03 17.03 9.76
N GLY A 336 6.84 17.18 10.81
CA GLY A 336 8.21 17.69 10.70
C GLY A 336 9.13 16.81 9.85
N LEU A 337 9.01 15.48 9.91
CA LEU A 337 9.82 14.55 9.10
C LEU A 337 9.48 14.57 7.61
N ILE A 338 8.20 14.76 7.27
CA ILE A 338 7.72 14.86 5.88
C ILE A 338 8.18 16.21 5.31
N ALA A 339 7.77 17.32 5.93
CA ALA A 339 8.06 18.68 5.47
C ALA A 339 9.57 18.99 5.39
N ALA A 340 10.38 18.52 6.35
CA ALA A 340 11.82 18.79 6.36
C ALA A 340 12.59 18.15 5.18
N ARG A 341 11.97 17.25 4.40
CA ARG A 341 12.61 16.60 3.24
C ARG A 341 12.09 17.07 1.88
N GLY A 342 11.07 17.91 1.83
CA GLY A 342 10.62 18.58 0.59
C GLY A 342 11.67 19.49 -0.06
N GLY A 343 12.63 19.99 0.73
CA GLY A 343 13.68 20.91 0.28
C GLY A 343 14.78 20.33 -0.64
N GLY A 344 14.62 19.12 -1.19
CA GLY A 344 15.46 18.56 -2.26
C GLY A 344 16.90 18.15 -1.91
N ALA A 345 17.48 18.63 -0.80
CA ALA A 345 18.84 18.29 -0.40
C ALA A 345 18.87 17.12 0.61
N LYS A 346 19.46 16.00 0.20
CA LYS A 346 19.89 14.94 1.13
C LYS A 346 20.99 15.54 2.03
N PRO A 347 20.94 15.41 3.37
CA PRO A 347 22.08 15.81 4.19
C PRO A 347 23.28 14.96 3.78
N SER A 348 24.30 15.61 3.22
CA SER A 348 25.56 14.96 2.89
C SER A 348 26.10 14.37 4.19
N ARG A 349 26.34 13.05 4.22
CA ARG A 349 27.13 12.46 5.29
C ARG A 349 28.52 13.06 5.16
N GLY A 350 28.82 14.05 6.01
CA GLY A 350 30.13 14.67 6.07
C GLY A 350 31.16 13.56 6.17
N THR A 351 32.08 13.52 5.21
CA THR A 351 33.22 12.61 5.23
C THR A 351 33.97 12.85 6.52
N GLY A 352 33.93 11.86 7.42
CA GLY A 352 34.60 11.94 8.71
C GLY A 352 36.08 12.20 8.47
N GLY A 353 36.53 13.41 8.82
CA GLY A 353 37.89 13.86 8.54
C GLY A 353 38.90 12.87 9.12
N ALA A 354 39.85 12.46 8.28
CA ALA A 354 40.95 11.62 8.72
C ALA A 354 41.70 12.32 9.85
N ARG A 355 41.75 11.69 11.03
CA ARG A 355 42.72 12.05 12.07
C ARG A 355 44.11 11.68 11.55
N ARG A 356 44.98 12.68 11.45
CA ARG A 356 46.43 12.50 11.61
C ARG A 356 46.78 12.87 13.05
#